data_AF-A0A2V5PXN9-F1
#
_entry.id   AF-A0A2V5PXN9-F1
#
_cell.length_a   1.000
_cell.length_b   1.000
_cell.length_c   1.000
_cell.angle_alpha   90.00
_cell.angle_beta   90.00
_cell.angle_gamma   90.00
#
_symmetry.space_group_name_H-M   'P 1'
#
loop_
_entity.id
_entity.type
_entity.pdbx_description
1 polymer ?
#
loop_
_entity_poly.entity_id
_entity_poly.type
_entity_poly.pdbx_seq_one_letter_code
_entity_poly.pdbx_strand_id
1 'polypeptide(L)'
;MVMLNTDTGKVAATVPICSGTDGCAFDESSQLAFASCGDGVTTIAKVEAPEKLTVVQTLKTEPRARTIELDPATHRIYLPTAQFQPAPSPSPGASPGRPTVVPNTFKLLVYAPAESPKS
;
A
#
# COMPACT_ATOMS: atom_id res chain seq x y z
N MET A 1 5.16 -8.96 -0.76
CA MET A 1 5.99 -8.11 -1.65
C MET A 1 7.25 -8.88 -1.99
N VAL A 2 7.65 -8.87 -3.25
CA VAL A 2 8.83 -9.56 -3.75
C VAL A 2 9.82 -8.51 -4.25
N MET A 3 11.08 -8.62 -3.84
CA MET A 3 12.19 -7.87 -4.40
C MET A 3 12.92 -8.78 -5.39
N LEU A 4 13.06 -8.33 -6.64
CA LEU A 4 13.62 -9.10 -7.74
C LEU A 4 14.95 -8.47 -8.18
N ASN A 5 15.97 -9.28 -8.38
CA ASN A 5 17.15 -8.86 -9.14
C ASN A 5 16.82 -8.91 -10.63
N THR A 6 16.82 -7.76 -11.30
CA THR A 6 16.41 -7.63 -12.71
C THR A 6 17.42 -8.22 -13.69
N ASP A 7 18.70 -8.27 -13.33
CA ASP A 7 19.75 -8.81 -14.21
C ASP A 7 19.66 -10.34 -14.33
N THR A 8 19.26 -11.00 -13.24
CA THR A 8 19.21 -12.47 -13.14
C THR A 8 17.80 -13.05 -13.15
N GLY A 9 16.77 -12.21 -12.92
CA GLY A 9 15.39 -12.64 -12.74
C GLY A 9 15.14 -13.43 -11.44
N LYS A 10 16.09 -13.42 -10.50
CA LYS A 10 15.97 -14.15 -9.23
C LYS A 10 15.27 -13.31 -8.17
N VAL A 11 14.46 -13.97 -7.34
CA VAL A 11 13.90 -13.37 -6.13
C VAL A 11 15.04 -13.14 -5.14
N ALA A 12 15.30 -11.87 -4.83
CA ALA A 12 16.33 -11.47 -3.88
C ALA A 12 15.82 -11.49 -2.44
N ALA A 13 14.57 -11.09 -2.21
CA ALA A 13 13.90 -11.21 -0.91
C ALA A 13 12.38 -11.24 -1.07
N THR A 14 11.67 -11.72 -0.04
CA THR A 14 10.20 -11.66 0.03
C THR A 14 9.78 -11.33 1.44
N VAL A 15 8.77 -10.47 1.57
CA VAL A 15 8.10 -10.16 2.83
C VAL A 15 6.58 -10.33 2.71
N PRO A 16 5.89 -10.77 3.78
CA PRO A 16 4.44 -10.79 3.78
C PRO A 16 3.88 -9.37 3.68
N ILE A 17 2.72 -9.23 3.05
CA ILE A 17 1.98 -7.97 2.94
C ILE A 17 0.50 -8.20 3.25
N CYS A 18 -0.21 -7.09 3.42
CA CYS A 18 -1.66 -7.03 3.53
C CYS A 18 -2.42 -7.65 2.34
N SER A 19 -3.73 -7.81 2.48
CA SER A 19 -4.61 -8.52 1.54
C SER A 19 -5.22 -7.59 0.48
N GLY A 20 -5.22 -8.06 -0.76
CA GLY A 20 -5.81 -7.31 -1.89
C GLY A 20 -4.95 -6.12 -2.30
N THR A 21 -3.63 -6.30 -2.36
CA THR A 21 -2.67 -5.34 -2.91
C THR A 21 -3.05 -4.93 -4.33
N ASP A 22 -2.89 -3.65 -4.63
CA ASP A 22 -3.19 -3.09 -5.96
C ASP A 22 -2.04 -2.21 -6.47
N GLY A 23 -1.31 -1.54 -5.57
CA GLY A 23 -0.17 -0.71 -5.92
C GLY A 23 1.05 -0.90 -5.00
N CYS A 24 2.23 -0.62 -5.56
CA CYS A 24 3.47 -0.49 -4.83
C CYS A 24 4.16 0.82 -5.22
N ALA A 25 4.89 1.42 -4.28
CA ALA A 25 5.76 2.58 -4.53
C ALA A 25 7.12 2.34 -3.86
N PHE A 26 8.18 3.00 -4.34
CA PHE A 26 9.51 2.91 -3.75
C PHE A 26 10.13 4.29 -3.63
N ASP A 27 10.56 4.62 -2.42
CA ASP A 27 11.28 5.84 -2.11
C ASP A 27 12.78 5.55 -2.05
N GLU A 28 13.50 6.02 -3.07
CA GLU A 28 14.93 5.78 -3.23
C GLU A 28 15.75 6.45 -2.12
N SER A 29 15.35 7.61 -1.61
CA SER A 29 16.17 8.31 -0.59
C SER A 29 16.14 7.59 0.76
N SER A 30 14.97 7.08 1.14
CA SER A 30 14.75 6.42 2.43
C SER A 30 14.88 4.90 2.36
N GLN A 31 14.96 4.37 1.14
CA GLN A 31 14.97 2.95 0.80
C GLN A 31 13.71 2.23 1.32
N LEU A 32 12.57 2.91 1.28
CA LEU A 32 11.28 2.37 1.72
C LEU A 32 10.44 1.93 0.52
N ALA A 33 9.99 0.68 0.55
CA ALA A 33 9.02 0.11 -0.36
C ALA A 33 7.65 0.04 0.33
N PHE A 34 6.61 0.48 -0.37
CA PHE A 34 5.23 0.52 0.10
C PHE A 34 4.40 -0.46 -0.72
N ALA A 35 3.53 -1.23 -0.07
CA ALA A 35 2.47 -2.00 -0.72
C ALA A 35 1.12 -1.61 -0.13
N SER A 36 0.26 -1.00 -0.93
CA SER A 36 -1.07 -0.55 -0.53
C SER A 36 -2.13 -1.59 -0.86
N CYS A 37 -3.00 -1.89 0.10
CA CYS A 37 -3.92 -3.01 0.04
C CYS A 37 -5.38 -2.61 0.30
N GLY A 38 -6.30 -3.40 -0.27
CA GLY A 38 -7.74 -3.17 -0.19
C GLY A 38 -8.35 -3.42 1.18
N ASP A 39 -7.64 -4.11 2.07
CA ASP A 39 -8.05 -4.36 3.46
C ASP A 39 -7.86 -3.16 4.39
N GLY A 40 -7.36 -2.03 3.88
CA GLY A 40 -7.15 -0.82 4.66
C GLY A 40 -5.84 -0.81 5.44
N VAL A 41 -4.83 -1.45 4.85
CA VAL A 41 -3.46 -1.45 5.35
C VAL A 41 -2.50 -1.11 4.22
N THR A 42 -1.43 -0.40 4.55
CA THR A 42 -0.24 -0.28 3.70
C THR A 42 0.94 -0.89 4.44
N THR A 43 1.55 -1.92 3.86
CA THR A 43 2.79 -2.51 4.39
C THR A 43 3.98 -1.68 3.91
N ILE A 44 4.87 -1.31 4.83
CA ILE A 44 6.08 -0.55 4.55
C ILE A 44 7.27 -1.44 4.90
N ALA A 45 8.13 -1.67 3.93
CA ALA A 45 9.35 -2.45 4.08
C ALA A 45 10.57 -1.61 3.72
N LYS A 46 11.70 -1.85 4.39
CA LYS A 46 12.98 -1.20 4.14
C LYS A 46 13.91 -2.14 3.40
N VAL A 47 14.51 -1.66 2.32
CA VAL A 47 15.62 -2.32 1.65
C VAL A 47 16.88 -2.01 2.46
N GLU A 48 17.41 -2.99 3.18
CA GLU A 48 18.60 -2.84 4.00
C GLU A 48 19.88 -3.23 3.24
N ALA A 49 19.75 -4.14 2.28
CA ALA A 49 20.82 -4.62 1.41
C ALA A 49 20.20 -5.22 0.13
N PRO A 50 21.00 -5.51 -0.93
CA PRO A 50 20.50 -6.04 -2.19
C PRO A 50 19.65 -7.33 -2.09
N GLU A 51 19.83 -8.11 -1.03
CA GLU A 51 19.08 -9.35 -0.75
C GLU A 51 18.36 -9.31 0.61
N LYS A 52 18.21 -8.11 1.20
CA LYS A 52 17.60 -7.95 2.52
C LYS A 52 16.49 -6.90 2.49
N LEU A 53 15.26 -7.38 2.63
CA LEU A 53 14.04 -6.59 2.74
C LEU A 53 13.37 -6.89 4.08
N THR A 54 13.11 -5.87 4.89
CA THR A 54 12.52 -6.02 6.24
C THR A 54 11.24 -5.22 6.34
N VAL A 55 10.13 -5.79 6.81
CA VAL A 55 8.94 -4.99 7.14
C VAL A 55 9.26 -4.10 8.34
N VAL A 56 9.14 -2.79 8.16
CA VAL A 56 9.41 -1.80 9.23
C VAL A 56 8.13 -1.21 9.81
N GLN A 57 7.02 -1.24 9.08
CA GLN A 57 5.73 -0.74 9.57
C GLN A 57 4.54 -1.38 8.84
N THR A 58 3.46 -1.57 9.60
CA THR A 58 2.12 -1.87 9.07
C THR A 58 1.24 -0.66 9.34
N LEU A 59 1.05 0.19 8.34
CA LEU A 59 0.30 1.43 8.46
C LEU A 59 -1.19 1.15 8.27
N LYS A 60 -2.00 1.45 9.29
CA LYS A 60 -3.46 1.41 9.17
C LYS A 60 -3.92 2.58 8.31
N THR A 61 -4.61 2.26 7.22
CA THR A 61 -5.23 3.21 6.31
C THR A 61 -6.75 3.00 6.35
N GLU A 62 -7.42 3.08 5.20
CA GLU A 62 -8.85 2.82 5.10
C GLU A 62 -9.16 1.77 4.04
N PRO A 63 -10.23 0.97 4.24
CA PRO A 63 -10.65 -0.02 3.26
C PRO A 63 -10.68 0.57 1.84
N ARG A 64 -10.18 -0.21 0.88
CA ARG A 64 -10.08 0.13 -0.55
C ARG A 64 -9.15 1.29 -0.92
N ALA A 65 -8.39 1.85 0.03
CA ALA A 65 -7.30 2.79 -0.24
C ALA A 65 -6.04 2.05 -0.77
N ARG A 66 -6.18 1.39 -1.92
CA ARG A 66 -5.21 0.38 -2.41
C ARG A 66 -4.35 0.84 -3.58
N THR A 67 -4.73 1.91 -4.27
CA THR A 67 -3.86 2.63 -5.22
C THR A 67 -2.98 3.61 -4.44
N ILE A 68 -1.73 3.79 -4.86
CA ILE A 68 -0.75 4.63 -4.18
C ILE A 68 0.06 5.45 -5.18
N GLU A 69 0.44 6.66 -4.78
CA GLU A 69 1.45 7.48 -5.43
C GLU A 69 2.42 8.02 -4.37
N LEU A 70 3.69 8.18 -4.72
CA LEU A 70 4.74 8.71 -3.85
C LEU A 70 5.26 10.02 -4.42
N ASP A 71 5.31 11.06 -3.59
CA ASP A 71 6.09 12.26 -3.87
C ASP A 71 7.51 12.11 -3.28
N PRO A 72 8.55 11.88 -4.11
CA PRO A 72 9.91 11.68 -3.62
C PRO A 72 10.55 12.95 -3.05
N ALA A 73 10.00 14.14 -3.32
CA ALA A 73 10.53 15.38 -2.77
C ALA A 73 10.11 15.60 -1.32
N THR A 74 8.92 15.11 -0.94
CA THR A 74 8.36 15.26 0.40
C THR A 74 8.23 13.96 1.18
N HIS A 75 8.55 12.82 0.54
CA HIS A 75 8.36 11.46 1.05
C HIS A 75 6.92 11.15 1.43
N ARG A 76 5.95 11.87 0.84
CA ARG A 76 4.53 11.68 1.11
C ARG A 76 3.96 10.61 0.21
N ILE A 77 3.13 9.75 0.79
CA ILE A 77 2.29 8.83 0.03
C ILE A 77 0.84 9.31 0.00
N TYR A 78 0.20 9.11 -1.14
CA TYR A 78 -1.16 9.53 -1.42
C TYR A 78 -2.01 8.31 -1.76
N LEU A 79 -3.12 8.14 -1.05
CA LEU A 79 -3.99 6.97 -1.18
C LEU A 79 -5.45 7.44 -1.35
N PRO A 80 -6.00 7.46 -2.57
CA PRO A 80 -7.40 7.83 -2.78
C PRO A 80 -8.34 6.72 -2.32
N THR A 81 -9.46 7.10 -1.71
CA THR A 81 -10.53 6.18 -1.34
C THR A 81 -11.88 6.91 -1.23
N ALA A 82 -12.94 6.19 -0.91
CA ALA A 82 -14.27 6.71 -0.62
C ALA A 82 -14.96 5.85 0.43
N GLN A 83 -16.15 6.25 0.87
CA GLN A 83 -17.03 5.34 1.61
C GLN A 83 -17.77 4.43 0.64
N PHE A 84 -18.00 3.19 1.05
CA PHE A 84 -18.67 2.19 0.24
C PHE A 84 -19.88 1.65 1.01
N GLN A 85 -20.98 1.43 0.30
CA GLN A 85 -22.11 0.68 0.84
C GLN A 85 -21.67 -0.75 1.19
N PRO A 86 -22.34 -1.41 2.15
CA PRO A 86 -22.12 -2.82 2.40
C PRO A 86 -22.17 -3.62 1.10
N ALA A 87 -21.23 -4.56 0.93
CA ALA A 87 -21.23 -5.40 -0.26
C ALA A 87 -22.57 -6.16 -0.34
N PRO A 88 -23.18 -6.27 -1.53
CA PRO A 88 -24.40 -7.06 -1.67
C PRO A 88 -24.14 -8.50 -1.24
N SER A 89 -25.16 -9.13 -0.66
CA SER A 89 -25.11 -10.53 -0.28
C SER A 89 -24.68 -11.39 -1.48
N PRO A 90 -23.71 -12.31 -1.32
CA PRO A 90 -23.33 -13.20 -2.41
C PRO A 90 -24.55 -14.00 -2.87
N SER A 91 -24.86 -13.96 -4.18
CA SER A 91 -25.84 -14.86 -4.77
C SER A 91 -25.15 -16.18 -5.17
N PRO A 92 -25.75 -17.36 -4.94
CA PRO A 92 -25.16 -18.62 -5.35
C PRO A 92 -24.82 -18.63 -6.84
N GLY A 93 -23.56 -18.95 -7.17
CA GLY A 93 -23.07 -19.01 -8.55
C GLY A 93 -22.71 -17.66 -9.20
N ALA A 94 -22.89 -16.53 -8.50
CA ALA A 94 -22.47 -15.21 -8.99
C ALA A 94 -21.16 -14.77 -8.34
N SER A 95 -20.31 -14.10 -9.12
CA SER A 95 -19.16 -13.38 -8.55
C SER A 95 -19.65 -12.25 -7.64
N PRO A 96 -19.00 -11.99 -6.49
CA PRO A 96 -19.36 -10.87 -5.64
C PRO A 96 -19.35 -9.55 -6.41
N GLY A 97 -20.44 -8.78 -6.32
CA GLY A 97 -20.53 -7.47 -6.94
C GLY A 97 -19.53 -6.49 -6.34
N ARG A 98 -19.07 -5.52 -7.15
CA ARG A 98 -18.26 -4.41 -6.64
C ARG A 98 -19.13 -3.54 -5.71
N PRO A 99 -18.66 -3.17 -4.51
CA PRO A 99 -19.40 -2.27 -3.64
C PRO A 99 -19.66 -0.92 -4.30
N THR A 100 -20.87 -0.41 -4.10
CA THR A 100 -21.28 0.92 -4.56
C THR A 100 -20.61 2.00 -3.72
N VAL A 101 -20.03 3.00 -4.39
CA VAL A 101 -19.48 4.18 -3.72
C VAL A 101 -20.61 5.05 -3.20
N VAL A 102 -20.50 5.54 -1.96
CA VAL A 102 -21.41 6.56 -1.43
C VAL A 102 -21.08 7.90 -2.09
N PRO A 103 -22.04 8.59 -2.72
CA PRO A 103 -21.79 9.88 -3.38
C PRO A 103 -21.15 10.91 -2.45
N ASN A 104 -20.25 11.74 -2.99
CA ASN A 104 -19.57 12.84 -2.28
C ASN A 104 -18.71 12.42 -1.07
N THR A 105 -18.19 11.18 -1.06
CA THR A 105 -17.32 10.68 0.02
C THR A 105 -15.88 10.40 -0.42
N PHE A 106 -15.52 10.76 -1.66
CA PHE A 106 -14.15 10.67 -2.14
C PHE A 106 -13.23 11.50 -1.25
N LYS A 107 -12.07 10.94 -0.93
CA LYS A 107 -11.00 11.61 -0.21
C LYS A 107 -9.65 11.06 -0.59
N LEU A 108 -8.63 11.89 -0.36
CA LEU A 108 -7.23 11.54 -0.52
C LEU A 108 -6.61 11.45 0.88
N LEU A 109 -6.17 10.26 1.27
CA LEU A 109 -5.37 10.09 2.48
C LEU A 109 -3.92 10.47 2.15
N VAL A 110 -3.29 11.25 3.02
CA VAL A 110 -1.90 11.69 2.86
C VAL A 110 -1.13 11.29 4.10
N TYR A 111 -0.02 10.57 3.93
CA TYR A 111 0.87 10.18 5.01
C TYR A 111 2.28 10.68 4.72
N ALA A 112 2.98 11.10 5.77
CA ALA A 112 4.36 11.58 5.72
C ALA A 112 5.18 10.86 6.80
N PRO A 113 6.52 10.83 6.68
CA PRO A 113 7.37 10.41 7.77
C PRO A 113 7.09 11.25 9.03
N ALA A 114 7.22 10.63 10.21
CA ALA A 114 7.18 11.40 11.44
C ALA A 114 8.33 12.42 11.44
N GLU A 115 8.04 13.67 11.80
CA GLU A 115 9.10 14.65 12.02
C GLU A 115 10.02 14.12 13.13
N SER A 116 11.33 14.09 12.86
CA SER A 116 12.31 13.83 13.92
C SER A 116 12.19 14.97 14.94
N PRO A 117 12.11 14.69 16.26
CA PRO A 117 12.15 15.76 17.24
C PRO A 117 13.42 16.57 16.99
N LYS A 118 13.24 17.89 16.79
CA LYS A 118 14.37 18.82 16.64
C LYS A 118 15.25 18.67 17.89
N SER A 119 16.50 18.27 17.69
CA SER A 119 17.54 18.24 18.72
C SER A 119 17.81 19.63 19.28
#